data_AF-A0A4Q2AHZ4-F1
#
_entry.id   AF-A0A4Q2AHZ4-F1
#
_cell.length_a   1.000
_cell.length_b   1.000
_cell.length_c   1.000
_cell.angle_alpha   90.00
_cell.angle_beta   90.00
_cell.angle_gamma   90.00
#
_symmetry.space_group_name_H-M   'P 1'
#
loop_
_entity.id
_entity.type
_entity.pdbx_description
1 polymer ?
#
loop_
_entity_poly.entity_id
_entity_poly.type
_entity_poly.pdbx_seq_one_letter_code
_entity_poly.pdbx_strand_id
1 'polypeptide(L)'
;MIAYHGILQNITALLAFVPFMLFLHERSLTAFSSWSGQMWALQGVSFAAAIAGLVGHIALAFRRRWGRTLDVATWVVLSAASLMLSSWITVLIGLPLGVAGLALMYNRLSNDYLNLPHTAIEPTARRFASVGLLAASSALHYWAISFATMRTGTFGYLLPNGRPMDLLIAAAIVLVVGTAVAPRGQRMWCCGMSLMTSAVAMLAMLLSYVSVATPLVRYLPHEYRRIAIPWQPITVYAIVTFCIALVLIRATKPPKQSDWEQWSNPDASTGAGAARRETTS
;
A
#
# COMPACT_ATOMS: atom_id res chain seq x y z
N MET A 1 8.33 -0.64 -5.52
CA MET A 1 7.54 0.34 -4.74
C MET A 1 6.07 0.33 -5.12
N ILE A 2 5.75 0.61 -6.39
CA ILE A 2 4.36 0.72 -6.89
C ILE A 2 3.55 -0.56 -6.61
N ALA A 3 4.12 -1.73 -6.93
CA ALA A 3 3.50 -3.03 -6.62
C ALA A 3 3.18 -3.20 -5.12
N TYR A 4 4.14 -2.94 -4.23
CA TYR A 4 3.95 -3.08 -2.78
C TYR A 4 2.97 -2.07 -2.20
N HIS A 5 2.96 -0.83 -2.70
CA HIS A 5 1.98 0.18 -2.35
C HIS A 5 0.57 -0.26 -2.73
N GLY A 6 0.35 -0.73 -3.96
CA GLY A 6 -0.96 -1.19 -4.36
C GLY A 6 -1.38 -2.49 -3.68
N ILE A 7 -0.46 -3.41 -3.34
CA ILE A 7 -0.78 -4.56 -2.48
C ILE A 7 -1.32 -4.07 -1.13
N LEU A 8 -0.63 -3.13 -0.49
CA LEU A 8 -1.03 -2.58 0.81
C LEU A 8 -2.40 -1.91 0.75
N GLN A 9 -2.62 -1.09 -0.27
CA GLN A 9 -3.89 -0.39 -0.50
C GLN A 9 -5.03 -1.37 -0.75
N ASN A 10 -4.84 -2.39 -1.59
CA ASN A 10 -5.87 -3.37 -1.92
C ASN A 10 -6.17 -4.32 -0.75
N ILE A 11 -5.16 -4.79 -0.01
CA ILE A 11 -5.38 -5.56 1.23
C ILE A 11 -6.20 -4.74 2.22
N THR A 12 -5.86 -3.46 2.37
CA THR A 12 -6.61 -2.62 3.31
C THR A 12 -8.03 -2.35 2.84
N ALA A 13 -8.23 -2.11 1.54
CA ALA A 13 -9.57 -1.99 0.97
C ALA A 13 -10.39 -3.25 1.26
N LEU A 14 -9.82 -4.44 1.06
CA LEU A 14 -10.47 -5.72 1.38
C LEU A 14 -10.77 -5.88 2.88
N LEU A 15 -9.88 -5.43 3.76
CA LEU A 15 -10.08 -5.50 5.21
C LEU A 15 -11.20 -4.57 5.68
N ALA A 16 -11.50 -3.48 4.96
CA ALA A 16 -12.69 -2.67 5.21
C ALA A 16 -14.01 -3.45 4.95
N PHE A 17 -13.96 -4.50 4.12
CA PHE A 17 -15.10 -5.41 3.88
C PHE A 17 -15.22 -6.53 4.93
N VAL A 18 -14.22 -6.76 5.79
CA VAL A 18 -14.25 -7.86 6.77
C VAL A 18 -15.43 -7.75 7.74
N PRO A 19 -15.80 -6.56 8.24
CA PRO A 19 -16.99 -6.47 9.09
C PRO A 19 -18.31 -6.69 8.35
N PHE A 20 -18.36 -6.54 7.03
CA PHE A 20 -19.53 -7.00 6.27
C PHE A 20 -19.65 -8.53 6.35
N MET A 21 -18.53 -9.24 6.22
CA MET A 21 -18.49 -10.71 6.28
C MET A 21 -18.73 -11.25 7.69
N LEU A 22 -18.15 -10.65 8.73
CA LEU A 22 -18.27 -11.12 10.12
C LEU A 22 -19.63 -10.81 10.75
N PHE A 23 -20.28 -9.71 10.35
CA PHE A 23 -21.51 -9.24 11.01
C PHE A 23 -22.80 -9.58 10.27
N LEU A 24 -22.75 -10.24 9.12
CA LEU A 24 -23.91 -10.88 8.48
C LEU A 24 -24.60 -11.92 9.40
N HIS A 25 -24.00 -12.26 10.54
CA HIS A 25 -24.52 -13.30 11.42
C HIS A 25 -25.76 -12.89 12.22
N GLU A 26 -25.83 -11.76 12.97
CA GLU A 26 -27.01 -11.55 13.86
C GLU A 26 -27.48 -10.11 14.20
N ARG A 27 -26.72 -9.02 13.98
CA ARG A 27 -27.14 -7.65 14.41
C ARG A 27 -27.06 -6.52 13.37
N SER A 28 -26.61 -6.81 12.15
CA SER A 28 -26.32 -5.79 11.12
C SER A 28 -27.24 -5.83 9.88
N LEU A 29 -28.07 -6.87 9.74
CA LEU A 29 -28.97 -7.02 8.59
C LEU A 29 -29.92 -5.84 8.43
N THR A 30 -30.33 -5.19 9.53
CA THR A 30 -31.17 -3.97 9.51
C THR A 30 -30.42 -2.71 9.08
N ALA A 31 -29.11 -2.64 9.33
CA ALA A 31 -28.28 -1.53 8.84
C ALA A 31 -28.00 -1.68 7.34
N PHE A 32 -27.79 -2.91 6.87
CA PHE A 32 -27.54 -3.23 5.47
C PHE A 32 -28.80 -3.30 4.60
N SER A 33 -29.97 -3.62 5.17
CA SER A 33 -31.25 -3.60 4.46
C SER A 33 -31.71 -2.18 4.09
N SER A 34 -31.14 -1.15 4.74
CA SER A 34 -31.42 0.25 4.44
C SER A 34 -30.64 0.81 3.25
N TRP A 35 -29.71 0.04 2.70
CA TRP A 35 -28.86 0.48 1.58
C TRP A 35 -29.58 0.33 0.24
N SER A 36 -29.46 1.35 -0.61
CA SER A 36 -29.96 1.23 -1.98
C SER A 36 -29.18 0.16 -2.77
N GLY A 37 -29.83 -0.39 -3.80
CA GLY A 37 -29.16 -1.30 -4.75
C GLY A 37 -27.95 -0.65 -5.44
N GLN A 38 -27.96 0.67 -5.60
CA GLN A 38 -26.83 1.44 -6.12
C GLN A 38 -25.61 1.39 -5.19
N MET A 39 -25.82 1.53 -3.88
CA MET A 39 -24.74 1.41 -2.89
C MET A 39 -24.19 -0.02 -2.82
N TRP A 40 -25.06 -1.03 -2.90
CA TRP A 40 -24.64 -2.43 -3.01
C TRP A 40 -23.80 -2.69 -4.26
N ALA A 41 -24.21 -2.18 -5.42
CA ALA A 41 -23.45 -2.29 -6.65
C ALA A 41 -22.08 -1.59 -6.54
N LEU A 42 -22.02 -0.39 -5.97
CA LEU A 42 -20.76 0.33 -5.74
C LEU A 42 -19.80 -0.45 -4.85
N GLN A 43 -20.29 -1.07 -3.78
CA GLN A 43 -19.48 -1.89 -2.87
C GLN A 43 -19.01 -3.17 -3.55
N GLY A 44 -19.88 -3.85 -4.31
CA GLY A 44 -19.52 -5.05 -5.06
C GLY A 44 -18.45 -4.78 -6.12
N VAL A 45 -18.61 -3.70 -6.89
CA VAL A 45 -17.61 -3.26 -7.89
C VAL A 45 -16.29 -2.89 -7.20
N SER A 46 -16.34 -2.16 -6.07
CA SER A 46 -15.14 -1.79 -5.32
C SER A 46 -14.40 -3.00 -4.75
N PHE A 47 -15.15 -3.99 -4.25
CA PHE A 47 -14.59 -5.25 -3.76
C PHE A 47 -13.92 -6.05 -4.88
N ALA A 48 -14.61 -6.22 -6.01
CA ALA A 48 -14.06 -6.90 -7.18
C ALA A 48 -12.80 -6.20 -7.71
N ALA A 49 -12.82 -4.87 -7.77
CA ALA A 49 -11.66 -4.06 -8.16
C ALA A 49 -10.49 -4.22 -7.18
N ALA A 50 -10.74 -4.30 -5.87
CA ALA A 50 -9.70 -4.53 -4.88
C ALA A 50 -9.05 -5.91 -5.03
N ILE A 51 -9.82 -6.95 -5.35
CA ILE A 51 -9.28 -8.29 -5.65
C ILE A 51 -8.45 -8.25 -6.95
N ALA A 52 -9.01 -7.71 -8.03
CA ALA A 52 -8.33 -7.64 -9.32
C ALA A 52 -7.04 -6.82 -9.23
N GLY A 53 -7.07 -5.68 -8.53
CA GLY A 53 -5.90 -4.86 -8.24
C GLY A 53 -4.87 -5.60 -7.38
N LEU A 54 -5.29 -6.34 -6.36
CA LEU A 54 -4.38 -7.16 -5.55
C LEU A 54 -3.65 -8.20 -6.41
N VAL A 55 -4.39 -8.92 -7.25
CA VAL A 55 -3.83 -9.91 -8.18
C VAL A 55 -2.88 -9.25 -9.18
N GLY A 56 -3.25 -8.10 -9.74
CA GLY A 56 -2.42 -7.32 -10.66
C GLY A 56 -1.10 -6.88 -10.03
N HIS A 57 -1.16 -6.32 -8.83
CA HIS A 57 0.04 -5.85 -8.13
C HIS A 57 0.92 -7.00 -7.61
N ILE A 58 0.35 -8.14 -7.22
CA ILE A 58 1.10 -9.36 -6.92
C ILE A 58 1.82 -9.87 -8.19
N ALA A 59 1.11 -9.92 -9.32
CA ALA A 59 1.69 -10.29 -10.60
C ALA A 59 2.87 -9.36 -10.98
N LEU A 60 2.74 -8.05 -10.74
CA LEU A 60 3.84 -7.09 -10.92
C LEU A 60 4.99 -7.28 -9.94
N ALA A 61 4.71 -7.64 -8.69
CA ALA A 61 5.75 -7.98 -7.73
C ALA A 61 6.58 -9.19 -8.22
N PHE A 62 5.91 -10.17 -8.84
CA PHE A 62 6.53 -11.31 -9.53
C PHE A 62 7.01 -11.01 -10.96
N ARG A 63 7.15 -9.73 -11.34
CA ARG A 63 7.64 -9.29 -12.66
C ARG A 63 6.81 -9.75 -13.87
N ARG A 64 5.55 -10.12 -13.67
CA ARG A 64 4.66 -10.53 -14.75
C ARG A 64 4.03 -9.31 -15.42
N ARG A 65 4.29 -9.12 -16.73
CA ARG A 65 3.85 -7.96 -17.50
C ARG A 65 2.33 -7.81 -17.60
N TRP A 66 1.59 -8.92 -17.60
CA TRP A 66 0.11 -8.88 -17.65
C TRP A 66 -0.51 -8.24 -16.40
N GLY A 67 0.23 -8.13 -15.29
CA GLY A 67 -0.24 -7.39 -14.12
C GLY A 67 -0.55 -5.92 -14.44
N ARG A 68 0.20 -5.29 -15.36
CA ARG A 68 -0.07 -3.91 -15.81
C ARG A 68 -1.38 -3.81 -16.56
N THR A 69 -1.62 -4.73 -17.49
CA THR A 69 -2.84 -4.74 -18.28
C THR A 69 -4.06 -4.99 -17.40
N LEU A 70 -3.93 -5.86 -16.38
CA LEU A 70 -5.00 -6.09 -15.42
C LEU A 70 -5.28 -4.86 -14.57
N ASP A 71 -4.25 -4.17 -14.07
CA ASP A 71 -4.42 -2.94 -13.29
C ASP A 71 -5.07 -1.81 -14.11
N VAL A 72 -4.63 -1.62 -15.36
CA VAL A 72 -5.25 -0.64 -16.29
C VAL A 72 -6.72 -1.00 -16.52
N ALA A 73 -7.01 -2.26 -16.87
CA ALA A 73 -8.36 -2.71 -17.12
C ALA A 73 -9.25 -2.54 -15.88
N THR A 74 -8.74 -2.90 -14.71
CA THR A 74 -9.46 -2.73 -13.43
C THR A 74 -9.78 -1.27 -13.17
N TRP A 75 -8.83 -0.36 -13.39
CA TRP A 75 -9.04 1.09 -13.20
C TRP A 75 -10.07 1.66 -14.17
N VAL A 76 -10.03 1.25 -15.45
CA VAL A 76 -11.00 1.67 -16.47
C VAL A 76 -12.41 1.16 -16.13
N VAL A 77 -12.53 -0.14 -15.82
CA VAL A 77 -13.82 -0.77 -15.49
C VAL A 77 -14.41 -0.15 -14.21
N LEU A 78 -13.59 0.04 -13.17
CA LEU A 78 -14.00 0.69 -11.93
C LEU A 78 -14.49 2.12 -12.18
N SER A 79 -13.77 2.89 -13.00
CA SER A 79 -14.15 4.27 -13.35
C SER A 79 -15.45 4.31 -14.13
N ALA A 80 -15.61 3.45 -15.14
CA ALA A 80 -16.84 3.34 -15.93
C ALA A 80 -18.04 2.95 -15.06
N ALA A 81 -17.88 1.91 -14.22
CA ALA A 81 -18.94 1.47 -13.32
C ALA A 81 -19.31 2.55 -12.29
N SER A 82 -18.32 3.28 -11.75
CA SER A 82 -18.56 4.39 -10.82
C SER A 82 -19.30 5.55 -11.47
N LEU A 83 -19.01 5.86 -12.75
CA LEU A 83 -19.75 6.85 -13.54
C LEU A 83 -21.20 6.40 -13.78
N MET A 84 -21.42 5.14 -14.16
CA MET A 84 -22.78 4.59 -14.36
C MET A 84 -23.59 4.60 -13.05
N LEU A 85 -22.93 4.41 -11.92
CA LEU A 85 -23.52 4.47 -10.58
C LEU A 85 -23.53 5.89 -9.99
N SER A 86 -23.53 6.93 -10.84
CA SER A 86 -23.65 8.36 -10.48
C SER A 86 -22.61 8.87 -9.46
N SER A 87 -21.48 8.17 -9.31
CA SER A 87 -20.41 8.53 -8.38
C SER A 87 -19.26 9.24 -9.10
N TRP A 88 -19.59 10.18 -10.01
CA TRP A 88 -18.61 10.83 -10.89
C TRP A 88 -17.55 11.66 -10.14
N ILE A 89 -17.89 12.21 -8.96
CA ILE A 89 -16.94 13.00 -8.16
C ILE A 89 -15.77 12.14 -7.66
N THR A 90 -16.02 10.89 -7.25
CA THR A 90 -14.95 10.00 -6.78
C THR A 90 -13.99 9.67 -7.91
N VAL A 91 -14.51 9.52 -9.13
CA VAL A 91 -13.72 9.32 -10.35
C VAL A 91 -12.85 10.54 -10.64
N LEU A 92 -13.41 11.76 -10.62
CA LEU A 92 -12.63 12.98 -10.88
C LEU A 92 -11.51 13.20 -9.86
N ILE A 93 -11.79 12.95 -8.58
CA ILE A 93 -10.79 13.07 -7.51
C ILE A 93 -9.71 11.99 -7.66
N GLY A 94 -10.10 10.78 -8.06
CA GLY A 94 -9.17 9.67 -8.28
C GLY A 94 -8.36 9.75 -9.57
N LEU A 95 -8.80 10.55 -10.55
CA LEU A 95 -8.21 10.60 -11.89
C LEU A 95 -6.74 11.05 -11.89
N PRO A 96 -6.34 12.12 -11.18
CA PRO A 96 -4.93 12.50 -11.09
C PRO A 96 -4.04 11.40 -10.50
N LEU A 97 -4.54 10.68 -9.49
CA LEU A 97 -3.81 9.55 -8.88
C LEU A 97 -3.69 8.38 -9.86
N GLY A 98 -4.77 8.05 -10.57
CA GLY A 98 -4.79 7.00 -11.58
C GLY A 98 -3.78 7.29 -12.70
N VAL A 99 -3.81 8.51 -13.25
CA VAL A 99 -2.88 8.94 -14.30
C VAL A 99 -1.43 8.91 -13.79
N ALA A 100 -1.16 9.42 -12.59
CA ALA A 100 0.18 9.36 -12.00
C ALA A 100 0.66 7.92 -11.78
N GLY A 101 -0.21 7.04 -11.28
CA GLY A 101 0.07 5.62 -11.09
C GLY A 101 0.40 4.92 -12.41
N LEU A 102 -0.41 5.13 -13.44
CA LEU A 102 -0.18 4.60 -14.78
C LEU A 102 1.13 5.12 -15.39
N ALA A 103 1.38 6.42 -15.30
CA ALA A 103 2.63 7.02 -15.78
C ALA A 103 3.86 6.38 -15.10
N LEU A 104 3.79 6.16 -13.79
CA LEU A 104 4.84 5.48 -13.04
C LEU A 104 4.98 4.00 -13.42
N MET A 105 3.87 3.30 -13.66
CA MET A 105 3.89 1.89 -14.09
C MET A 105 4.49 1.71 -15.47
N TYR A 106 4.28 2.65 -16.40
CA TYR A 106 4.79 2.61 -17.77
C TYR A 106 6.11 3.36 -17.96
N ASN A 107 6.67 3.95 -16.90
CA ASN A 107 7.97 4.62 -16.97
C ASN A 107 9.10 3.62 -17.31
N ARG A 108 10.18 4.14 -17.91
CA ARG A 108 11.39 3.41 -18.31
C ARG A 108 11.93 2.52 -17.20
N LEU A 109 12.03 3.03 -15.96
CA LEU A 109 12.52 2.27 -14.81
C LEU A 109 11.67 1.01 -14.50
N SER A 110 10.35 1.11 -14.68
CA SER A 110 9.44 -0.02 -14.49
C SER A 110 9.56 -1.02 -15.65
N ASN A 111 9.74 -0.54 -16.89
CA ASN A 111 10.00 -1.39 -18.05
C ASN A 111 11.30 -2.17 -17.89
N ASP A 112 12.37 -1.49 -17.48
CA ASP A 112 13.66 -2.10 -17.23
C ASP A 112 13.50 -3.20 -16.18
N TYR A 113 12.81 -2.93 -15.06
CA TYR A 113 12.51 -3.92 -14.01
C TYR A 113 11.79 -5.18 -14.50
N LEU A 114 10.77 -5.03 -15.36
CA LEU A 114 10.03 -6.17 -15.92
C LEU A 114 10.78 -6.94 -17.00
N ASN A 115 11.87 -6.37 -17.54
CA ASN A 115 12.70 -6.99 -18.56
C ASN A 115 13.92 -7.72 -17.99
N LEU A 116 14.21 -7.55 -16.69
CA LEU A 116 15.29 -8.31 -16.06
C LEU A 116 14.99 -9.82 -16.13
N PRO A 117 16.02 -10.65 -16.37
CA PRO A 117 15.90 -12.09 -16.25
C PRO A 117 15.30 -12.47 -14.90
N HIS A 118 14.54 -13.56 -14.87
CA HIS A 118 14.08 -14.18 -13.63
C HIS A 118 15.31 -14.79 -12.93
N THR A 119 16.15 -13.96 -12.35
CA THR A 119 17.16 -14.45 -11.41
C THR A 119 16.39 -14.95 -10.20
N ALA A 120 16.52 -16.24 -9.92
CA ALA A 120 16.02 -16.85 -8.70
C ALA A 120 16.82 -16.22 -7.54
N ILE A 121 16.37 -15.07 -7.05
CA ILE A 121 16.88 -14.50 -5.81
C ILE A 121 16.38 -15.44 -4.73
N GLU A 122 17.25 -16.32 -4.23
CA GLU A 122 16.90 -17.20 -3.12
C GLU A 122 16.46 -16.34 -1.94
N PRO A 123 15.19 -16.49 -1.52
CA PRO A 123 14.66 -15.61 -0.53
C PRO A 123 15.09 -16.09 0.85
N THR A 124 16.03 -15.36 1.43
CA THR A 124 16.50 -15.63 2.79
C THR A 124 15.38 -15.35 3.80
N ALA A 125 15.16 -16.23 4.79
CA ALA A 125 14.13 -16.07 5.82
C ALA A 125 14.20 -14.68 6.51
N ARG A 126 15.42 -14.17 6.72
CA ARG A 126 15.70 -12.83 7.23
C ARG A 126 15.13 -11.70 6.34
N ARG A 127 15.24 -11.82 5.02
CA ARG A 127 14.68 -10.83 4.08
C ARG A 127 13.16 -10.87 4.10
N PHE A 128 12.57 -12.06 4.12
CA PHE A 128 11.12 -12.21 4.27
C PHE A 128 10.61 -11.59 5.58
N ALA A 129 11.27 -11.88 6.71
CA ALA A 129 10.91 -11.32 8.01
C ALA A 129 11.01 -9.77 8.01
N SER A 130 12.09 -9.21 7.47
CA SER A 130 12.26 -7.75 7.36
C SER A 130 11.18 -7.11 6.48
N VAL A 131 10.94 -7.66 5.28
CA VAL A 131 9.91 -7.14 4.37
C VAL A 131 8.51 -7.27 4.99
N GLY A 132 8.22 -8.40 5.64
CA GLY A 132 6.95 -8.62 6.33
C GLY A 132 6.72 -7.61 7.46
N LEU A 133 7.73 -7.36 8.30
CA LEU A 133 7.66 -6.34 9.35
C LEU A 133 7.48 -4.94 8.78
N LEU A 134 8.24 -4.55 7.74
CA LEU A 134 8.10 -3.24 7.11
C LEU A 134 6.72 -3.06 6.44
N ALA A 135 6.20 -4.11 5.81
CA ALA A 135 4.85 -4.11 5.27
C ALA A 135 3.80 -3.96 6.39
N ALA A 136 3.96 -4.69 7.50
CA ALA A 136 3.09 -4.61 8.67
C ALA A 136 3.13 -3.20 9.30
N SER A 137 4.31 -2.60 9.45
CA SER A 137 4.44 -1.20 9.88
C SER A 137 3.67 -0.26 8.95
N SER A 138 3.78 -0.46 7.63
CA SER A 138 3.10 0.39 6.66
C SER A 138 1.58 0.24 6.75
N ALA A 139 1.09 -0.97 6.99
CA ALA A 139 -0.33 -1.24 7.22
C ALA A 139 -0.83 -0.57 8.50
N LEU A 140 -0.08 -0.69 9.60
CA LEU A 140 -0.44 -0.09 10.88
C LEU A 140 -0.47 1.45 10.80
N HIS A 141 0.46 2.07 10.09
CA HIS A 141 0.42 3.51 9.80
C HIS A 141 -0.85 3.92 9.07
N TYR A 142 -1.17 3.21 7.98
CA TYR A 142 -2.38 3.47 7.22
C TYR A 142 -3.63 3.31 8.09
N TRP A 143 -3.74 2.20 8.83
CA TRP A 143 -4.86 1.90 9.72
C TRP A 143 -5.04 2.90 10.85
N ALA A 144 -3.94 3.36 11.45
CA ALA A 144 -4.01 4.37 12.50
C ALA A 144 -4.70 5.64 11.99
N ILE A 145 -4.35 6.08 10.77
CA ILE A 145 -4.99 7.25 10.16
C ILE A 145 -6.41 6.93 9.69
N SER A 146 -6.67 5.75 9.11
CA SER A 146 -8.04 5.32 8.77
C SER A 146 -8.94 5.31 10.01
N PHE A 147 -8.42 4.88 11.17
CA PHE A 147 -9.15 4.88 12.42
C PHE A 147 -9.37 6.29 12.98
N ALA A 148 -8.36 7.17 12.88
CA ALA A 148 -8.49 8.57 13.26
C ALA A 148 -9.51 9.34 12.41
N THR A 149 -9.67 8.97 11.14
CA THR A 149 -10.62 9.59 10.19
C THR A 149 -12.04 9.02 10.32
N MET A 150 -12.18 7.71 10.58
CA MET A 150 -13.48 7.02 10.66
C MET A 150 -13.66 6.27 11.98
N ARG A 151 -13.54 6.99 13.10
CA ARG A 151 -13.72 6.41 14.45
C ARG A 151 -15.12 5.83 14.67
N THR A 152 -16.13 6.35 13.98
CA THR A 152 -17.54 5.95 14.08
C THR A 152 -17.96 4.88 13.05
N GLY A 153 -17.02 4.33 12.28
CA GLY A 153 -17.28 3.28 11.30
C GLY A 153 -16.79 1.91 11.74
N THR A 154 -16.44 1.07 10.78
CA THR A 154 -15.86 -0.29 10.90
C THR A 154 -14.82 -0.42 12.03
N PHE A 155 -13.93 0.57 12.19
CA PHE A 155 -12.90 0.55 13.22
C PHE A 155 -13.41 0.83 14.63
N GLY A 156 -14.46 1.63 14.79
CA GLY A 156 -15.12 1.83 16.09
C GLY A 156 -15.77 0.54 16.62
N TYR A 157 -16.14 -0.37 15.73
CA TYR A 157 -16.68 -1.68 16.10
C TYR A 157 -15.58 -2.73 16.35
N LEU A 158 -14.53 -2.77 15.52
CA LEU A 158 -13.42 -3.72 15.67
C LEU A 158 -12.51 -3.39 16.87
N LEU A 159 -12.34 -2.10 17.18
CA LEU A 159 -11.46 -1.60 18.22
C LEU A 159 -12.21 -0.58 19.10
N PRO A 160 -13.26 -1.01 19.84
CA PRO A 160 -14.16 -0.09 20.56
C PRO A 160 -13.43 0.76 21.61
N ASN A 161 -12.40 0.19 22.24
CA ASN A 161 -11.56 0.86 23.23
C ASN A 161 -10.18 1.27 22.67
N GLY A 162 -9.90 0.96 21.41
CA GLY A 162 -8.60 1.24 20.81
C GLY A 162 -8.38 2.74 20.61
N ARG A 163 -7.12 3.17 20.67
CA ARG A 163 -6.71 4.52 20.27
C ARG A 163 -5.88 4.46 19.00
N PRO A 164 -6.05 5.40 18.05
CA PRO A 164 -5.21 5.45 16.85
C PRO A 164 -3.72 5.62 17.20
N MET A 165 -3.41 6.24 18.34
CA MET A 165 -2.03 6.35 18.84
C MET A 165 -1.39 5.00 19.18
N ASP A 166 -2.17 4.03 19.68
CA ASP A 166 -1.62 2.70 20.02
C ASP A 166 -1.15 1.98 18.75
N LEU A 167 -1.89 2.15 17.64
CA LEU A 167 -1.51 1.63 16.33
C LEU A 167 -0.27 2.34 15.77
N LEU A 168 -0.11 3.65 15.98
CA LEU A 168 1.11 4.38 15.58
C LEU A 168 2.34 3.94 16.38
N ILE A 169 2.19 3.71 17.70
CA ILE A 169 3.27 3.20 18.55
C ILE A 169 3.69 1.81 18.07
N ALA A 170 2.73 0.91 17.84
CA ALA A 170 3.00 -0.41 17.28
C ALA A 170 3.67 -0.30 15.90
N ALA A 171 3.20 0.60 15.03
CA ALA A 171 3.77 0.82 13.71
C ALA A 171 5.24 1.25 13.79
N ALA A 172 5.58 2.15 14.72
CA ALA A 172 6.95 2.61 14.96
C ALA A 172 7.85 1.48 15.49
N ILE A 173 7.39 0.69 16.46
CA ILE A 173 8.13 -0.46 16.99
C ILE A 173 8.43 -1.45 15.86
N VAL A 174 7.40 -1.84 15.11
CA VAL A 174 7.52 -2.79 14.00
C VAL A 174 8.43 -2.24 12.89
N LEU A 175 8.43 -0.92 12.64
CA LEU A 175 9.37 -0.28 11.72
C LEU A 175 10.81 -0.44 12.20
N VAL A 176 11.09 -0.12 13.47
CA VAL A 176 12.44 -0.23 14.05
C VAL A 176 12.92 -1.68 14.02
N VAL A 177 12.07 -2.64 14.38
CA VAL A 177 12.43 -4.07 14.30
C VAL A 177 12.66 -4.50 12.85
N GLY A 178 11.76 -4.15 11.93
CA GLY A 178 11.89 -4.49 10.51
C GLY A 178 13.15 -3.93 9.86
N THR A 179 13.54 -2.70 10.23
CA THR A 179 14.77 -2.05 9.77
C THR A 179 16.03 -2.66 10.40
N ALA A 180 15.98 -3.07 11.68
CA ALA A 180 17.08 -3.75 12.34
C ALA A 180 17.35 -5.14 11.72
N VAL A 181 16.28 -5.88 11.39
CA VAL A 181 16.34 -7.18 10.73
C VAL A 181 16.83 -7.04 9.28
N ALA A 182 16.60 -5.91 8.62
CA ALA A 182 17.09 -5.65 7.27
C ALA A 182 18.63 -5.78 7.16
N PRO A 183 19.15 -6.19 6.00
CA PRO A 183 20.60 -6.31 5.78
C PRO A 183 21.32 -4.97 6.00
N ARG A 184 22.49 -5.00 6.64
CA ARG A 184 23.20 -3.82 7.21
C ARG A 184 23.40 -2.67 6.21
N GLY A 185 23.62 -2.95 4.92
CA GLY A 185 23.79 -1.93 3.87
C GLY A 185 22.49 -1.35 3.29
N GLN A 186 21.32 -1.93 3.60
CA GLN A 186 20.03 -1.57 2.99
C GLN A 186 19.01 -1.07 4.01
N ARG A 187 19.33 -1.05 5.31
CA ARG A 187 18.38 -0.75 6.39
C ARG A 187 17.65 0.57 6.22
N MET A 188 18.40 1.64 6.01
CA MET A 188 17.87 3.00 5.84
C MET A 188 17.06 3.12 4.55
N TRP A 189 17.49 2.46 3.47
CA TRP A 189 16.75 2.43 2.22
C TRP A 189 15.42 1.69 2.39
N CYS A 190 15.42 0.49 2.97
CA CYS A 190 14.20 -0.28 3.25
C CYS A 190 13.24 0.47 4.20
N CYS A 191 13.78 1.15 5.22
CA CYS A 191 13.03 2.04 6.10
C CYS A 191 12.32 3.14 5.30
N GLY A 192 13.10 3.89 4.51
CA GLY A 192 12.59 4.99 3.70
C GLY A 192 11.54 4.52 2.70
N MET A 193 11.73 3.36 2.07
CA MET A 193 10.75 2.76 1.17
C MET A 193 9.44 2.41 1.89
N SER A 194 9.50 1.85 3.09
CA SER A 194 8.31 1.54 3.90
C SER A 194 7.55 2.81 4.31
N LEU A 195 8.26 3.83 4.80
CA LEU A 195 7.67 5.13 5.15
C LEU A 195 7.07 5.83 3.92
N MET A 196 7.75 5.78 2.77
CA MET A 196 7.24 6.32 1.51
C MET A 196 5.95 5.61 1.10
N THR A 197 5.93 4.28 1.19
CA THR A 197 4.75 3.46 0.85
C THR A 197 3.56 3.84 1.73
N SER A 198 3.81 4.02 3.04
CA SER A 198 2.82 4.46 4.02
C SER A 198 2.32 5.87 3.72
N ALA A 199 3.23 6.81 3.49
CA ALA A 199 2.90 8.22 3.24
C ALA A 199 2.04 8.40 1.99
N VAL A 200 2.42 7.76 0.89
CA VAL A 200 1.63 7.79 -0.35
C VAL A 200 0.24 7.19 -0.12
N ALA A 201 0.13 6.10 0.64
CA ALA A 201 -1.16 5.48 0.96
C ALA A 201 -2.04 6.38 1.83
N MET A 202 -1.47 7.00 2.86
CA MET A 202 -2.18 7.97 3.70
C MET A 202 -2.67 9.17 2.88
N LEU A 203 -1.84 9.72 2.00
CA LEU A 203 -2.21 10.85 1.13
C LEU A 203 -3.30 10.45 0.12
N ALA A 204 -3.21 9.28 -0.49
CA ALA A 204 -4.24 8.78 -1.41
C ALA A 204 -5.59 8.57 -0.71
N MET A 205 -5.57 8.03 0.51
CA MET A 205 -6.76 7.90 1.35
C MET A 205 -7.34 9.25 1.77
N LEU A 206 -6.50 10.21 2.15
CA LEU A 206 -6.98 11.56 2.47
C LEU A 206 -7.64 12.21 1.28
N LEU A 207 -7.08 12.03 0.08
CA LEU A 207 -7.67 12.55 -1.13
C LEU A 207 -9.05 11.91 -1.41
N SER A 208 -9.22 10.60 -1.20
CA SER A 208 -10.53 9.96 -1.37
C SER A 208 -11.59 10.51 -0.40
N TYR A 209 -11.20 10.84 0.84
CA TYR A 209 -12.10 11.44 1.84
C TYR A 209 -12.50 12.89 1.56
N VAL A 210 -11.86 13.60 0.62
CA VAL A 210 -12.27 14.97 0.23
C VAL A 210 -13.72 15.00 -0.24
N SER A 211 -14.16 13.96 -0.95
CA SER A 211 -15.54 13.84 -1.45
C SER A 211 -16.59 13.84 -0.32
N VAL A 212 -16.28 13.23 0.82
CA VAL A 212 -17.21 13.05 1.96
C VAL A 212 -17.01 14.11 3.05
N ALA A 213 -15.84 14.72 3.16
CA ALA A 213 -15.56 15.73 4.20
C ALA A 213 -15.95 17.16 3.82
N THR A 214 -16.14 17.43 2.53
CA THR A 214 -16.45 18.75 1.97
C THR A 214 -17.93 18.84 1.54
N PRO A 215 -18.42 20.02 1.11
CA PRO A 215 -19.76 20.15 0.53
C PRO A 215 -19.99 19.32 -0.75
N LEU A 216 -18.94 18.71 -1.31
CA LEU A 216 -19.05 17.81 -2.47
C LEU A 216 -19.90 16.56 -2.18
N VAL A 217 -20.10 16.21 -0.91
CA VAL A 217 -20.95 15.08 -0.49
C VAL A 217 -22.37 15.16 -1.04
N ARG A 218 -22.87 16.37 -1.33
CA ARG A 218 -24.20 16.60 -1.93
C ARG A 218 -24.39 15.96 -3.31
N TYR A 219 -23.29 15.60 -3.97
CA TYR A 219 -23.28 14.95 -5.28
C TYR A 219 -22.97 13.45 -5.19
N LEU A 220 -22.78 12.91 -3.99
CA LEU A 220 -22.67 11.47 -3.76
C LEU A 220 -24.06 10.87 -3.52
N PRO A 221 -24.22 9.54 -3.62
CA PRO A 221 -25.44 8.85 -3.20
C PRO A 221 -25.89 9.27 -1.79
N HIS A 222 -27.19 9.32 -1.55
CA HIS A 222 -27.86 9.89 -0.36
C HIS A 222 -27.44 9.22 0.96
N GLU A 223 -26.88 8.02 0.88
CA GLU A 223 -26.32 7.25 1.98
C GLU A 223 -25.02 7.85 2.52
N TYR A 224 -24.29 8.62 1.69
CA TYR A 224 -23.09 9.32 2.13
C TYR A 224 -23.46 10.56 2.95
N ARG A 225 -22.89 10.62 4.15
CA ARG A 225 -23.06 11.76 5.06
C ARG A 225 -21.74 12.47 5.23
N ARG A 226 -21.81 13.79 5.44
CA ARG A 226 -20.60 14.58 5.70
C ARG A 226 -19.91 14.09 6.97
N ILE A 227 -18.60 13.85 6.90
CA ILE A 227 -17.80 13.44 8.05
C ILE A 227 -16.81 14.55 8.42
N ALA A 228 -16.71 14.86 9.71
CA ALA A 228 -15.70 15.77 10.23
C ALA A 228 -14.37 15.02 10.39
N ILE A 229 -13.34 15.47 9.67
CA ILE A 229 -12.01 14.88 9.72
C ILE A 229 -11.03 15.90 10.33
N PRO A 230 -10.18 15.51 11.29
CA PRO A 230 -9.13 16.37 11.81
C PRO A 230 -7.97 16.46 10.79
N TRP A 231 -8.18 17.26 9.74
CA TRP A 231 -7.28 17.38 8.59
C TRP A 231 -5.86 17.79 8.98
N GLN A 232 -5.71 18.87 9.75
CA GLN A 232 -4.41 19.46 10.06
C GLN A 232 -3.42 18.45 10.68
N PRO A 233 -3.71 17.77 11.80
CA PRO A 233 -2.74 16.85 12.41
C PRO A 233 -2.42 15.66 11.49
N ILE A 234 -3.40 15.16 10.74
CA ILE A 234 -3.22 14.02 9.85
C ILE A 234 -2.37 14.39 8.63
N THR A 235 -2.66 15.53 8.00
CA THR A 235 -1.90 16.01 6.85
C THR A 235 -0.47 16.35 7.24
N VAL A 236 -0.24 17.01 8.39
CA VAL A 236 1.10 17.28 8.90
C VAL A 236 1.86 15.97 9.12
N TYR A 237 1.25 14.97 9.75
CA TYR A 237 1.86 13.65 9.95
C TYR A 237 2.26 12.99 8.63
N ALA A 238 1.37 12.97 7.64
CA ALA A 238 1.63 12.37 6.34
C ALA A 238 2.77 13.08 5.59
N ILE A 239 2.80 14.42 5.62
CA ILE A 239 3.86 15.22 4.99
C ILE A 239 5.21 14.99 5.69
N VAL A 240 5.25 15.03 7.02
CA VAL A 240 6.50 14.79 7.77
C VAL A 240 7.03 13.38 7.49
N THR A 241 6.16 12.37 7.49
CA THR A 241 6.51 10.99 7.14
C THR A 241 7.08 10.90 5.71
N PHE A 242 6.46 11.60 4.75
CA PHE A 242 6.93 11.68 3.37
C PHE A 242 8.31 12.33 3.27
N CYS A 243 8.53 13.46 3.96
CA CYS A 243 9.82 14.15 3.98
C CYS A 243 10.92 13.27 4.58
N ILE A 244 10.66 12.61 5.71
CA ILE A 244 11.61 11.67 6.34
C ILE A 244 11.94 10.54 5.37
N ALA A 245 10.92 9.96 4.74
CA ALA A 245 11.10 8.90 3.76
C ALA A 245 11.98 9.34 2.59
N LEU A 246 11.73 10.53 2.04
CA LEU A 246 12.55 11.12 0.97
C LEU A 246 14.00 11.31 1.39
N VAL A 247 14.24 11.87 2.57
CA VAL A 247 15.59 12.07 3.10
C VAL A 247 16.31 10.73 3.22
N LEU A 248 15.68 9.70 3.80
CA LEU A 248 16.26 8.37 3.94
C LEU A 248 16.57 7.71 2.59
N ILE A 249 15.68 7.82 1.62
CA ILE A 249 15.88 7.26 0.27
C ILE A 249 16.98 8.01 -0.48
N ARG A 250 17.04 9.35 -0.38
CA ARG A 250 18.03 10.18 -1.09
C ARG A 250 19.42 10.11 -0.48
N ALA A 251 19.50 10.00 0.84
CA ALA A 251 20.76 9.85 1.56
C ALA A 251 21.40 8.46 1.40
N THR A 252 20.65 7.49 0.86
CA THR A 252 21.13 6.12 0.64
C THR A 252 21.24 5.78 -0.84
N LYS A 253 22.29 5.06 -1.23
CA LYS A 253 22.38 4.53 -2.60
C LYS A 253 21.41 3.35 -2.73
N PRO A 254 20.64 3.24 -3.83
CA PRO A 254 19.87 2.05 -4.09
C PRO A 254 20.83 0.84 -4.14
N PRO A 255 20.44 -0.32 -3.57
CA PRO A 255 21.32 -1.49 -3.55
C PRO A 255 21.72 -1.89 -4.97
N LYS A 256 23.02 -2.09 -5.21
CA LYS A 256 23.51 -2.45 -6.54
C LYS A 256 23.05 -3.85 -6.90
N GLN A 257 22.79 -4.10 -8.18
CA GLN A 257 22.39 -5.42 -8.69
C GLN A 257 23.40 -6.52 -8.32
N SER A 258 24.70 -6.19 -8.27
CA SER A 258 25.78 -7.06 -7.78
C SER A 258 25.63 -7.46 -6.32
N ASP A 259 25.04 -6.62 -5.46
CA ASP A 259 24.81 -6.94 -4.03
C ASP A 259 23.69 -7.99 -3.87
N TRP A 260 22.88 -8.20 -4.91
CA TRP A 260 21.89 -9.26 -4.97
C TRP A 260 22.50 -10.58 -5.47
N GLU A 261 23.50 -10.53 -6.36
CA GLU A 261 24.19 -11.68 -6.96
C GLU A 261 25.37 -12.21 -6.11
N GLN A 262 26.13 -11.34 -5.46
CA GLN A 262 27.21 -11.72 -4.52
C GLN A 262 26.68 -12.45 -3.27
N TRP A 263 25.36 -12.58 -3.17
CA TRP A 263 24.62 -13.17 -2.08
C TRP A 263 23.93 -14.50 -2.45
N SER A 264 23.93 -14.92 -3.72
CA SER A 264 23.51 -16.29 -4.09
C SER A 264 24.62 -17.33 -3.93
N ASN A 265 25.85 -16.88 -3.63
CA ASN A 265 26.98 -17.77 -3.39
C ASN A 265 27.93 -17.16 -2.34
N PRO A 266 27.66 -17.29 -1.03
CA PRO A 266 28.53 -16.77 0.03
C PRO A 266 29.97 -17.33 -0.05
N ASP A 267 30.14 -18.50 -0.68
CA ASP A 267 31.44 -19.18 -0.86
C ASP A 267 32.29 -18.62 -2.00
N ALA A 268 31.74 -17.77 -2.87
CA ALA A 268 32.53 -17.10 -3.91
C ALA A 268 33.50 -16.05 -3.33
N SER A 269 33.21 -15.53 -2.13
CA SER A 269 34.04 -14.52 -1.47
C SER A 269 35.27 -15.11 -0.75
N THR A 270 35.23 -16.39 -0.38
CA THR A 270 36.34 -17.09 0.29
C THR A 270 37.34 -17.70 -0.70
N GLY A 271 36.91 -18.05 -1.92
CA GLY A 271 37.79 -18.60 -2.96
C GLY A 271 38.70 -17.58 -3.66
N ALA A 272 38.25 -16.33 -3.83
CA ALA A 272 39.02 -15.30 -4.55
C ALA A 272 40.20 -14.73 -3.73
N GLY A 273 40.13 -14.82 -2.39
CA GLY A 273 41.19 -14.37 -1.48
C GLY A 273 42.30 -15.41 -1.27
N ALA A 274 41.98 -16.70 -1.36
CA ALA A 274 42.94 -17.79 -1.17
C ALA A 274 43.76 -18.06 -2.45
N ALA A 275 43.14 -18.04 -3.63
CA ALA A 275 43.82 -18.31 -4.90
C ALA A 275 44.85 -17.23 -5.31
N ARG A 276 44.82 -16.04 -4.69
CA ARG A 276 45.75 -14.94 -5.01
C ARG A 276 47.06 -15.00 -4.21
N ARG A 277 47.20 -15.91 -3.24
CA ARG A 277 48.39 -15.99 -2.38
C ARG A 277 49.39 -17.11 -2.73
N GLU A 278 49.09 -17.97 -3.69
CA GLU A 278 49.95 -19.13 -4.00
C GLU A 278 50.73 -19.05 -5.33
N THR A 279 50.80 -17.88 -5.99
CA THR A 279 51.56 -17.75 -7.27
C THR A 279 52.74 -16.78 -7.22
N THR A 280 53.31 -16.55 -6.04
CA THR A 280 54.63 -15.89 -5.92
C THR A 280 55.50 -16.63 -4.91
N SER A 281 56.17 -17.69 -5.38
CA SER A 281 57.45 -18.18 -4.86
C SER A 281 58.19 -18.89 -5.97
#